data_AF-A0A167TZH3-F1
#
_entry.id   AF-A0A167TZH3-F1
#
_cell.length_a   1.000
_cell.length_b   1.000
_cell.length_c   1.000
_cell.angle_alpha   90.00
_cell.angle_beta   90.00
_cell.angle_gamma   90.00
#
_symmetry.space_group_name_H-M   'P 1'
#
loop_
_entity.id
_entity.type
_entity.pdbx_description
1 polymer ?
#
loop_
_entity_poly.entity_id
_entity_poly.type
_entity_poly.pdbx_seq_one_letter_code
_entity_poly.pdbx_strand_id
1 'polypeptide(L)'
;FFAYLHPQCPLFLYRREPILSHSQDVFLFWSIICVASRKPALDPVARVILEGVSYRALADEVKKAVANFGIEPPRTVSMVQGLLLLCEWPLPACRQRDDRIAHYSSMAIQAGHQMGFHRPHYAHEYSSWFTEQPPRPESTAGQERTLAWIYCHINGYSIASIHGLPSLVRDDYVTVEISSAAPGNMPSWLARIPQKAIDTLRIARLDDRVAQALGDSNRSPSGQLPGPSTTSLFNVFSSELNELERNITSRDPVTMLRWHLCRVRLCSFELQSKPTPLSAATRALAAMDCYASCMRIAEAACMLPRDEVARWPFSISFGYSIACICLIRLLSTEDGRLLDMNAALTQISAVFR
;
A
#
# COMPACT_ATOMS: atom_id res chain seq x y z
N PHE A 1 -15.81 -9.70 5.19
CA PHE A 1 -14.85 -9.19 4.19
C PHE A 1 -15.44 -8.11 3.29
N PHE A 2 -16.33 -8.46 2.35
CA PHE A 2 -16.81 -7.52 1.31
C PHE A 2 -17.49 -6.24 1.81
N ALA A 3 -18.18 -6.29 2.95
CA ALA A 3 -18.86 -5.11 3.49
C ALA A 3 -17.90 -4.08 4.13
N TYR A 4 -16.81 -4.52 4.76
CA TYR A 4 -16.03 -3.66 5.68
C TYR A 4 -14.53 -3.56 5.36
N LEU A 5 -13.96 -4.58 4.70
CA LEU A 5 -12.51 -4.66 4.40
C LEU A 5 -12.24 -4.32 2.94
N HIS A 6 -12.99 -4.93 2.02
CA HIS A 6 -12.84 -4.69 0.57
C HIS A 6 -13.01 -3.22 0.16
N PRO A 7 -13.91 -2.40 0.75
CA PRO A 7 -13.99 -0.98 0.41
C PRO A 7 -12.70 -0.18 0.75
N GLN A 8 -11.87 -0.71 1.65
CA GLN A 8 -10.60 -0.08 2.03
C GLN A 8 -9.49 -0.36 1.01
N CYS A 9 -9.55 -1.52 0.35
CA CYS A 9 -8.62 -1.97 -0.69
C CYS A 9 -9.40 -2.84 -1.71
N PRO A 10 -10.04 -2.21 -2.73
CA PRO A 10 -10.92 -2.92 -3.67
C PRO A 10 -10.12 -3.80 -4.64
N LEU A 11 -9.79 -5.03 -4.21
CA LEU A 11 -8.99 -6.04 -4.92
C LEU A 11 -9.77 -6.91 -5.92
N PHE A 12 -11.10 -6.78 -5.93
CA PHE A 12 -12.02 -7.57 -6.76
C PHE A 12 -13.03 -6.63 -7.43
N LEU A 13 -13.37 -6.89 -8.69
CA LEU A 13 -14.42 -6.18 -9.44
C LEU A 13 -15.82 -6.68 -9.11
N TYR A 14 -15.94 -7.87 -8.51
CA TYR A 14 -17.21 -8.45 -8.08
C TYR A 14 -17.08 -9.20 -6.76
N ARG A 15 -18.21 -9.34 -6.08
CA ARG A 15 -18.32 -10.12 -4.85
C ARG A 15 -18.08 -11.60 -5.16
N ARG A 16 -17.26 -12.27 -4.34
CA ARG A 16 -16.99 -13.70 -4.45
C ARG A 16 -18.02 -14.50 -3.66
N GLU A 17 -18.63 -15.49 -4.33
CA GLU A 17 -19.59 -16.39 -3.70
C GLU A 17 -18.87 -17.46 -2.86
N PRO A 18 -19.15 -17.59 -1.54
CA PRO A 18 -18.35 -18.43 -0.65
C PRO A 18 -18.22 -19.90 -1.07
N ILE A 19 -19.32 -20.53 -1.50
CA ILE A 19 -19.34 -21.95 -1.88
C ILE A 19 -18.49 -22.19 -3.12
N LEU A 20 -18.65 -21.33 -4.14
CA LEU A 20 -17.91 -21.44 -5.39
C LEU A 20 -16.43 -21.17 -5.18
N SER A 21 -16.09 -20.16 -4.37
CA SER A 21 -14.70 -19.88 -4.03
C SER A 21 -14.05 -21.01 -3.24
N HIS A 22 -14.77 -21.67 -2.33
CA HIS A 22 -14.22 -22.82 -1.61
C HIS A 22 -13.93 -24.02 -2.53
N SER A 23 -14.76 -24.27 -3.54
CA SER A 23 -14.57 -25.43 -4.44
C SER A 23 -13.54 -25.18 -5.56
N GLN A 24 -13.43 -23.94 -6.05
CA GLN A 24 -12.59 -23.61 -7.22
C GLN A 24 -11.31 -22.84 -6.86
N ASP A 25 -11.35 -22.03 -5.80
CA ASP A 25 -10.27 -21.10 -5.43
C ASP A 25 -9.91 -21.24 -3.95
N VAL A 26 -9.62 -22.48 -3.51
CA VAL A 26 -9.42 -22.86 -2.09
C VAL A 26 -8.50 -21.89 -1.33
N PHE A 27 -7.35 -21.54 -1.92
CA PHE A 27 -6.40 -20.63 -1.27
C PHE A 27 -6.95 -19.21 -1.10
N LEU A 28 -7.63 -18.67 -2.12
CA LEU A 28 -8.25 -17.35 -2.04
C LEU A 28 -9.37 -17.34 -1.00
N PHE A 29 -10.20 -18.38 -0.98
CA PHE A 29 -11.26 -18.55 0.00
C PHE A 29 -10.68 -18.47 1.42
N TRP A 30 -9.68 -19.30 1.74
CA TRP A 30 -9.09 -19.31 3.08
C TRP A 30 -8.35 -18.01 3.41
N SER A 31 -7.76 -17.33 2.43
CA SER A 31 -7.19 -16.00 2.62
C SER A 31 -8.26 -14.97 3.01
N ILE A 32 -9.41 -14.96 2.32
CA ILE A 32 -10.54 -14.07 2.65
C ILE A 32 -11.07 -14.38 4.06
N ILE A 33 -11.27 -15.65 4.40
CA ILE A 33 -11.75 -16.06 5.73
C ILE A 33 -10.75 -15.65 6.81
N CYS A 34 -9.46 -15.87 6.58
CA CYS A 34 -8.42 -15.49 7.53
C CYS A 34 -8.40 -13.98 7.78
N VAL A 35 -8.44 -13.16 6.71
CA VAL A 35 -8.48 -11.69 6.84
C VAL A 35 -9.77 -11.23 7.55
N ALA A 36 -10.91 -11.83 7.23
CA ALA A 36 -12.18 -11.51 7.88
C ALA A 36 -12.27 -11.97 9.35
N SER A 37 -11.45 -12.93 9.77
CA SER A 37 -11.48 -13.52 11.11
C SER A 37 -10.60 -12.78 12.14
N ARG A 38 -10.10 -11.59 11.81
CA ARG A 38 -9.29 -10.75 12.71
C ARG A 38 -10.15 -10.14 13.82
N LYS A 39 -9.84 -10.48 15.08
CA LYS A 39 -10.68 -10.19 16.26
C LYS A 39 -11.12 -8.74 16.49
N PRO A 40 -10.30 -7.69 16.29
CA PRO A 40 -10.77 -6.33 16.50
C PRO A 40 -11.70 -5.81 15.38
N ALA A 41 -11.96 -6.62 14.35
CA ALA A 41 -12.80 -6.27 13.21
C ALA A 41 -13.99 -7.22 12.99
N LEU A 42 -14.21 -8.19 13.90
CA LEU A 42 -15.25 -9.20 13.76
C LEU A 42 -16.62 -8.64 14.11
N ASP A 43 -17.57 -8.82 13.19
CA ASP A 43 -18.99 -8.64 13.42
C ASP A 43 -19.47 -9.51 14.62
N PRO A 44 -20.41 -9.04 15.47
CA PRO A 44 -20.90 -9.79 16.61
C PRO A 44 -21.42 -11.19 16.27
N VAL A 45 -22.11 -11.35 15.13
CA VAL A 45 -22.64 -12.67 14.70
C VAL A 45 -21.49 -13.57 14.28
N ALA A 46 -20.52 -13.04 13.53
CA ALA A 46 -19.33 -13.79 13.16
C ALA A 46 -18.51 -14.22 14.40
N ARG A 47 -18.54 -13.42 15.48
CA ARG A 47 -17.82 -13.72 16.73
C ARG A 47 -18.39 -14.93 17.44
N VAL A 48 -19.72 -15.08 17.42
CA VAL A 48 -20.41 -16.27 17.93
C VAL A 48 -20.13 -17.47 17.03
N ILE A 49 -20.21 -17.32 15.71
CA ILE A 49 -19.94 -18.42 14.76
C ILE A 49 -18.50 -18.95 14.88
N LEU A 50 -17.55 -18.05 15.11
CA LEU A 50 -16.11 -18.39 15.22
C LEU A 50 -15.68 -18.64 16.68
N GLU A 51 -16.63 -18.78 17.60
CA GLU A 51 -16.34 -19.16 18.97
C GLU A 51 -15.66 -20.56 18.99
N GLY A 52 -14.56 -20.68 19.74
CA GLY A 52 -13.74 -21.90 19.76
C GLY A 52 -12.80 -22.08 18.55
N VAL A 53 -12.93 -21.31 17.47
CA VAL A 53 -12.01 -21.38 16.33
C VAL A 53 -10.72 -20.61 16.64
N SER A 54 -9.58 -21.31 16.59
CA SER A 54 -8.28 -20.68 16.78
C SER A 54 -7.85 -19.92 15.52
N TYR A 55 -7.92 -18.58 15.58
CA TYR A 55 -7.38 -17.70 14.52
C TYR A 55 -5.91 -18.00 14.22
N ARG A 56 -5.11 -18.33 15.23
CA ARG A 56 -3.70 -18.69 15.05
C ARG A 56 -3.55 -19.98 14.24
N ALA A 57 -4.34 -21.01 14.54
CA ALA A 57 -4.32 -22.25 13.79
C ALA A 57 -4.73 -22.02 12.32
N LEU A 58 -5.79 -21.24 12.09
CA LEU A 58 -6.20 -20.84 10.75
C LEU A 58 -5.09 -20.10 9.99
N ALA A 59 -4.45 -19.13 10.63
CA ALA A 59 -3.34 -18.38 10.02
C ALA A 59 -2.15 -19.30 9.70
N ASP A 60 -1.85 -20.28 10.56
CA ASP A 60 -0.76 -21.23 10.34
C ASP A 60 -1.04 -22.19 9.17
N GLU A 61 -2.30 -22.62 8.97
CA GLU A 61 -2.67 -23.39 7.77
C GLU A 61 -2.55 -22.57 6.48
N VAL A 62 -2.95 -21.29 6.50
CA VAL A 62 -2.76 -20.40 5.34
C VAL A 62 -1.27 -20.20 5.05
N LYS A 63 -0.41 -20.04 6.07
CA LYS A 63 1.04 -19.96 5.89
C LYS A 63 1.61 -21.23 5.24
N LYS A 64 1.15 -22.42 5.65
CA LYS A 64 1.54 -23.70 5.03
C LYS A 64 1.10 -23.76 3.56
N ALA A 65 -0.11 -23.32 3.25
CA ALA A 65 -0.58 -23.23 1.87
C ALA A 65 0.31 -22.33 1.00
N VAL A 66 0.75 -21.18 1.53
CA VAL A 66 1.72 -20.32 0.82
C VAL A 66 3.07 -21.00 0.69
N ALA A 67 3.55 -21.72 1.72
CA ALA A 67 4.82 -22.44 1.64
C ALA A 67 4.83 -23.49 0.53
N ASN A 68 3.69 -24.15 0.28
CA ASN A 68 3.55 -25.11 -0.82
C ASN A 68 3.75 -24.48 -2.21
N PHE A 69 3.57 -23.16 -2.35
CA PHE A 69 3.85 -22.48 -3.61
C PHE A 69 5.34 -22.43 -3.98
N GLY A 70 6.24 -22.74 -3.05
CA GLY A 70 7.64 -23.00 -3.38
C GLY A 70 7.85 -24.27 -4.23
N ILE A 71 6.89 -25.19 -4.18
CA ILE A 71 6.87 -26.42 -5.01
C ILE A 71 5.97 -26.19 -6.22
N GLU A 72 4.75 -25.70 -5.99
CA GLU A 72 3.76 -25.45 -7.03
C GLU A 72 3.45 -23.95 -7.16
N PRO A 73 4.15 -23.22 -8.05
CA PRO A 73 4.05 -21.77 -8.12
C PRO A 73 2.60 -21.32 -8.42
N PRO A 74 2.19 -20.12 -7.99
CA PRO A 74 0.83 -19.63 -8.22
C PRO A 74 0.53 -19.52 -9.72
N ARG A 75 -0.60 -20.10 -10.16
CA ARG A 75 -0.97 -20.22 -11.58
C ARG A 75 -2.26 -19.49 -11.96
N THR A 76 -2.95 -18.90 -10.98
CA THR A 76 -4.25 -18.26 -11.18
C THR A 76 -4.28 -16.86 -10.59
N VAL A 77 -5.16 -16.02 -11.14
CA VAL A 77 -5.41 -14.66 -10.63
C VAL A 77 -5.87 -14.71 -9.18
N SER A 78 -6.72 -15.69 -8.85
CA SER A 78 -7.23 -15.90 -7.49
C SER A 78 -6.10 -16.17 -6.49
N MET A 79 -5.07 -16.92 -6.87
CA MET A 79 -3.91 -17.16 -6.00
C MET A 79 -3.10 -15.87 -5.78
N VAL A 80 -2.88 -15.09 -6.84
CA VAL A 80 -2.23 -13.76 -6.73
C VAL A 80 -3.05 -12.85 -5.82
N GLN A 81 -4.36 -12.77 -6.01
CA GLN A 81 -5.27 -11.99 -5.15
C GLN A 81 -5.22 -12.44 -3.69
N GLY A 82 -5.14 -13.75 -3.44
CA GLY A 82 -4.96 -14.29 -2.08
C GLY A 82 -3.66 -13.78 -1.44
N LEU A 83 -2.54 -13.82 -2.16
CA LEU A 83 -1.26 -13.28 -1.67
C LEU A 83 -1.34 -11.78 -1.39
N LEU A 84 -1.99 -11.01 -2.28
CA LEU A 84 -2.18 -9.56 -2.12
C LEU A 84 -3.05 -9.21 -0.90
N LEU A 85 -4.08 -10.01 -0.61
CA LEU A 85 -4.87 -9.85 0.62
C LEU A 85 -4.01 -10.04 1.87
N LEU A 86 -3.11 -11.03 1.86
CA LEU A 86 -2.21 -11.28 2.99
C LEU A 86 -1.13 -10.20 3.13
N CYS A 87 -0.80 -9.46 2.07
CA CYS A 87 0.05 -8.27 2.16
C CYS A 87 -0.68 -7.09 2.82
N GLU A 88 -1.93 -6.84 2.46
CA GLU A 88 -2.71 -5.71 3.01
C GLU A 88 -3.21 -5.98 4.43
N TRP A 89 -3.42 -7.25 4.80
CA TRP A 89 -3.79 -7.66 6.16
C TRP A 89 -2.92 -8.82 6.64
N PRO A 90 -1.69 -8.54 7.13
CA PRO A 90 -0.69 -9.56 7.45
C PRO A 90 -1.13 -10.52 8.53
N LEU A 91 -0.73 -11.77 8.36
CA LEU A 91 -0.90 -12.82 9.34
C LEU A 91 -0.05 -12.56 10.59
N PRO A 92 -0.45 -13.04 11.77
CA PRO A 92 0.33 -12.87 13.00
C PRO A 92 1.76 -13.39 12.88
N ALA A 93 2.73 -12.56 13.25
CA ALA A 93 4.13 -12.90 13.39
C ALA A 93 4.57 -12.68 14.83
N CYS A 94 5.28 -13.63 15.43
CA CYS A 94 5.78 -13.51 16.80
C CYS A 94 7.00 -12.58 16.89
N ARG A 95 7.77 -12.48 15.81
CA ARG A 95 8.98 -11.66 15.68
C ARG A 95 8.99 -11.03 14.29
N GLN A 96 9.70 -9.91 14.14
CA GLN A 96 9.86 -9.26 12.84
C GLN A 96 10.43 -10.20 11.76
N ARG A 97 11.38 -11.07 12.12
CA ARG A 97 11.94 -12.08 11.20
C ARG A 97 10.94 -13.15 10.73
N ASP A 98 9.83 -13.32 11.47
CA ASP A 98 8.78 -14.27 11.15
C ASP A 98 7.73 -13.63 10.23
N ASP A 99 7.81 -12.31 9.99
CA ASP A 99 6.99 -11.60 9.02
C ASP A 99 7.34 -12.04 7.60
N ARG A 100 6.33 -12.20 6.76
CA ARG A 100 6.41 -12.76 5.41
C ARG A 100 5.75 -11.85 4.37
N ILE A 101 5.30 -10.64 4.69
CA ILE A 101 4.63 -9.76 3.71
C ILE A 101 5.51 -9.49 2.47
N ALA A 102 6.82 -9.27 2.66
CA ALA A 102 7.73 -9.06 1.54
C ALA A 102 7.79 -10.30 0.64
N HIS A 103 7.85 -11.49 1.23
CA HIS A 103 7.84 -12.76 0.51
C HIS A 103 6.54 -12.97 -0.27
N TYR A 104 5.39 -12.70 0.35
CA TYR A 104 4.08 -12.81 -0.32
C TYR A 104 3.97 -11.84 -1.49
N SER A 105 4.44 -10.60 -1.31
CA SER A 105 4.50 -9.60 -2.37
C SER A 105 5.41 -10.06 -3.52
N SER A 106 6.62 -10.54 -3.24
CA SER A 106 7.54 -11.06 -4.26
C SER A 106 6.91 -12.17 -5.09
N MET A 107 6.24 -13.12 -4.43
CA MET A 107 5.57 -14.23 -5.11
C MET A 107 4.40 -13.77 -5.98
N ALA A 108 3.60 -12.82 -5.49
CA ALA A 108 2.50 -12.24 -6.26
C ALA A 108 3.00 -11.52 -7.52
N ILE A 109 4.08 -10.73 -7.38
CA ILE A 109 4.74 -10.02 -8.49
C ILE A 109 5.31 -11.03 -9.50
N GLN A 110 6.04 -12.04 -9.02
CA GLN A 110 6.63 -13.07 -9.87
C GLN A 110 5.56 -13.84 -10.66
N ALA A 111 4.49 -14.29 -9.98
CA ALA A 111 3.38 -14.98 -10.63
C ALA A 111 2.68 -14.07 -11.65
N GLY A 112 2.48 -12.79 -11.33
CA GLY A 112 1.93 -11.81 -12.27
C GLY A 112 2.77 -11.67 -13.55
N HIS A 113 4.09 -11.62 -13.43
CA HIS A 113 5.00 -11.61 -14.58
C HIS A 113 4.90 -12.88 -15.42
N GLN A 114 4.93 -14.06 -14.76
CA GLN A 114 4.80 -15.35 -15.44
C GLN A 114 3.44 -15.49 -16.15
N MET A 115 2.39 -14.86 -15.64
CA MET A 115 1.06 -14.85 -16.24
C MET A 115 0.83 -13.70 -17.24
N GLY A 116 1.84 -12.87 -17.49
CA GLY A 116 1.78 -11.77 -18.46
C GLY A 116 0.95 -10.55 -18.03
N PHE A 117 0.77 -10.32 -16.73
CA PHE A 117 -0.07 -9.23 -16.21
C PHE A 117 0.47 -7.83 -16.58
N HIS A 118 1.79 -7.70 -16.72
CA HIS A 118 2.49 -6.47 -17.14
C HIS A 118 2.31 -6.12 -18.63
N ARG A 119 1.75 -7.04 -19.42
CA ARG A 119 1.48 -6.88 -20.85
C ARG A 119 0.10 -7.48 -21.19
N PRO A 120 -1.00 -6.84 -20.75
CA PRO A 120 -2.35 -7.43 -20.88
C PRO A 120 -2.69 -7.81 -22.32
N HIS A 121 -2.31 -7.00 -23.31
CA HIS A 121 -2.54 -7.28 -24.74
C HIS A 121 -1.66 -8.39 -25.32
N TYR A 122 -0.56 -8.74 -24.65
CA TYR A 122 0.42 -9.75 -25.09
C TYR A 122 0.64 -10.83 -24.02
N ALA A 123 -0.35 -11.07 -23.15
CA ALA A 123 -0.21 -12.01 -22.05
C ALA A 123 0.10 -13.45 -22.52
N HIS A 124 -0.25 -13.77 -23.78
CA HIS A 124 -0.01 -15.08 -24.39
C HIS A 124 1.48 -15.38 -24.62
N GLU A 125 2.34 -14.36 -24.71
CA GLU A 125 3.80 -14.54 -24.84
C GLU A 125 4.44 -15.10 -23.56
N TYR A 126 3.75 -14.94 -22.42
CA TYR A 126 4.23 -15.36 -21.11
C TYR A 126 3.52 -16.64 -20.63
N SER A 127 2.41 -17.01 -21.26
CA SER A 127 1.56 -18.11 -20.81
C SER A 127 1.91 -19.48 -21.38
N SER A 128 3.13 -19.68 -21.89
CA SER A 128 3.55 -20.95 -22.52
C SER A 128 3.48 -22.16 -21.57
N TRP A 129 3.45 -21.93 -20.26
CA TRP A 129 3.27 -22.95 -19.23
C TRP A 129 1.82 -23.19 -18.81
N PHE A 130 0.85 -22.43 -19.32
CA PHE A 130 -0.57 -22.57 -18.97
C PHE A 130 -1.35 -23.18 -20.15
N THR A 131 -2.24 -24.12 -19.82
CA THR A 131 -3.06 -24.83 -20.81
C THR A 131 -4.18 -23.98 -21.40
N GLU A 132 -4.54 -22.87 -20.73
CA GLU A 132 -5.65 -22.00 -21.12
C GLU A 132 -5.15 -20.71 -21.76
N GLN A 133 -5.85 -20.27 -22.82
CA GLN A 133 -5.58 -18.96 -23.41
C GLN A 133 -5.88 -17.84 -22.41
N PRO A 134 -5.03 -16.80 -22.32
CA PRO A 134 -5.31 -15.67 -21.46
C PRO A 134 -6.59 -14.95 -21.91
N PRO A 135 -7.40 -14.44 -20.95
CA PRO A 135 -8.60 -13.70 -21.26
C PRO A 135 -8.24 -12.39 -21.95
N ARG A 136 -9.14 -11.90 -22.80
CA ARG A 136 -8.99 -10.57 -23.43
C ARG A 136 -8.93 -9.47 -22.36
N PRO A 137 -8.07 -8.45 -22.50
CA PRO A 137 -7.93 -7.36 -21.53
C PRO A 137 -9.25 -6.67 -21.16
N GLU A 138 -10.14 -6.48 -22.13
CA GLU A 138 -11.42 -5.79 -21.96
C GLU A 138 -12.46 -6.65 -21.24
N SER A 139 -12.29 -7.97 -21.20
CA SER A 139 -13.19 -8.87 -20.49
C SER A 139 -13.09 -8.69 -18.98
N THR A 140 -14.13 -9.06 -18.24
CA THR A 140 -14.11 -9.04 -16.76
C THR A 140 -12.87 -9.75 -16.18
N ALA A 141 -12.51 -10.91 -16.73
CA ALA A 141 -11.36 -11.68 -16.26
C ALA A 141 -10.02 -11.01 -16.59
N GLY A 142 -9.93 -10.33 -17.74
CA GLY A 142 -8.78 -9.51 -18.10
C GLY A 142 -8.61 -8.33 -17.14
N GLN A 143 -9.70 -7.61 -16.84
CA GLN A 143 -9.67 -6.47 -15.92
C GLN A 143 -9.39 -6.89 -14.47
N GLU A 144 -9.80 -8.09 -14.03
CA GLU A 144 -9.38 -8.67 -12.74
C GLU A 144 -7.86 -8.91 -12.69
N ARG A 145 -7.24 -9.37 -13.79
CA ARG A 145 -5.78 -9.50 -13.89
C ARG A 145 -5.10 -8.15 -13.78
N THR A 146 -5.60 -7.16 -14.51
CA THR A 146 -5.11 -5.78 -14.44
C THR A 146 -5.23 -5.21 -13.04
N LEU A 147 -6.37 -5.40 -12.37
CA LEU A 147 -6.58 -4.94 -11.00
C LEU A 147 -5.60 -5.62 -10.03
N ALA A 148 -5.43 -6.94 -10.12
CA ALA A 148 -4.44 -7.66 -9.32
C ALA A 148 -3.03 -7.11 -9.56
N TRP A 149 -2.67 -6.82 -10.81
CA TRP A 149 -1.37 -6.24 -11.16
C TRP A 149 -1.15 -4.86 -10.55
N ILE A 150 -2.16 -3.98 -10.59
CA ILE A 150 -2.12 -2.67 -9.92
C ILE A 150 -1.78 -2.84 -8.43
N TYR A 151 -2.39 -3.82 -7.76
CA TYR A 151 -2.09 -4.08 -6.35
C TYR A 151 -0.76 -4.79 -6.10
N CYS A 152 -0.24 -5.58 -7.05
CA CYS A 152 1.16 -6.05 -7.00
C CYS A 152 2.11 -4.86 -6.91
N HIS A 153 1.85 -3.80 -7.70
CA HIS A 153 2.65 -2.57 -7.66
C HIS A 153 2.44 -1.78 -6.37
N ILE A 154 1.20 -1.49 -5.98
CA ILE A 154 0.89 -0.75 -4.74
C ILE A 154 1.57 -1.41 -3.54
N ASN A 155 1.42 -2.73 -3.40
CA ASN A 155 2.03 -3.49 -2.31
C ASN A 155 3.55 -3.54 -2.43
N GLY A 156 4.09 -3.75 -3.64
CA GLY A 156 5.53 -3.77 -3.90
C GLY A 156 6.20 -2.49 -3.43
N TYR A 157 5.69 -1.32 -3.87
CA TYR A 157 6.22 -0.02 -3.47
C TYR A 157 6.03 0.24 -1.95
N SER A 158 4.84 -0.04 -1.42
CA SER A 158 4.54 0.23 -0.01
C SER A 158 5.39 -0.63 0.92
N ILE A 159 5.57 -1.92 0.62
CA ILE A 159 6.34 -2.86 1.44
C ILE A 159 7.84 -2.56 1.36
N ALA A 160 8.34 -2.24 0.17
CA ALA A 160 9.72 -1.81 -0.02
C ALA A 160 10.03 -0.60 0.86
N SER A 161 9.14 0.39 0.83
CA SER A 161 9.23 1.53 1.71
C SER A 161 9.22 1.17 3.20
N ILE A 162 8.23 0.38 3.65
CA ILE A 162 8.04 0.06 5.08
C ILE A 162 9.30 -0.59 5.65
N HIS A 163 9.99 -1.41 4.85
CA HIS A 163 11.23 -2.07 5.25
C HIS A 163 12.50 -1.26 4.97
N GLY A 164 12.42 -0.14 4.26
CA GLY A 164 13.60 0.60 3.80
C GLY A 164 14.43 -0.20 2.78
N LEU A 165 13.77 -0.97 1.92
CA LEU A 165 14.37 -1.76 0.86
C LEU A 165 14.03 -1.18 -0.53
N PRO A 166 14.82 -1.45 -1.58
CA PRO A 166 14.43 -1.15 -2.95
C PRO A 166 13.18 -1.91 -3.38
N SER A 167 12.34 -1.29 -4.22
CA SER A 167 11.17 -1.95 -4.79
C SER A 167 11.57 -3.11 -5.70
N LEU A 168 10.80 -4.21 -5.62
CA LEU A 168 10.97 -5.39 -6.48
C LEU A 168 10.26 -5.26 -7.83
N VAL A 169 9.47 -4.20 -8.01
CA VAL A 169 8.76 -3.87 -9.26
C VAL A 169 9.24 -2.54 -9.81
N ARG A 170 9.20 -2.43 -11.12
CA ARG A 170 9.48 -1.19 -11.85
C ARG A 170 8.27 -0.82 -12.67
N ASP A 171 8.09 0.48 -12.90
CA ASP A 171 7.06 0.97 -13.80
C ASP A 171 7.10 0.25 -15.16
N ASP A 172 5.92 -0.03 -15.66
CA ASP A 172 5.66 -0.78 -16.87
C ASP A 172 4.56 -0.13 -17.70
N TYR A 173 4.16 -0.77 -18.80
CA TYR A 173 3.10 -0.27 -19.66
C TYR A 173 1.80 -0.01 -18.90
N VAL A 174 1.39 -0.93 -18.01
CA VAL A 174 0.10 -0.83 -17.31
C VAL A 174 0.11 0.36 -16.34
N THR A 175 1.14 0.45 -15.52
CA THR A 175 1.25 1.50 -14.49
C THR A 175 1.42 2.89 -15.08
N VAL A 176 2.19 3.03 -16.16
CA VAL A 176 2.35 4.29 -16.89
C VAL A 176 1.03 4.71 -17.54
N GLU A 177 0.38 3.83 -18.30
CA GLU A 177 -0.86 4.13 -19.02
C GLU A 177 -1.99 4.53 -18.06
N ILE A 178 -2.17 3.79 -16.96
CA ILE A 178 -3.19 4.11 -15.95
C ILE A 178 -2.95 5.49 -15.35
N SER A 179 -1.69 5.84 -15.10
CA SER A 179 -1.39 7.08 -14.41
C SER A 179 -1.45 8.29 -15.33
N SER A 180 -1.13 8.14 -16.62
CA SER A 180 -1.22 9.20 -17.63
C SER A 180 -2.63 9.42 -18.17
N ALA A 181 -3.53 8.45 -18.04
CA ALA A 181 -4.88 8.55 -18.58
C ALA A 181 -5.69 9.69 -17.92
N ALA A 182 -6.25 10.55 -18.77
CA ALA A 182 -7.11 11.65 -18.37
C ALA A 182 -8.52 11.15 -17.98
N PRO A 183 -9.20 11.80 -17.01
CA PRO A 183 -10.59 11.50 -16.71
C PRO A 183 -11.45 11.60 -17.99
N GLY A 184 -12.18 10.52 -18.31
CA GLY A 184 -13.02 10.45 -19.51
C GLY A 184 -12.34 9.93 -20.78
N ASN A 185 -11.03 9.72 -20.78
CA ASN A 185 -10.29 9.09 -21.89
C ASN A 185 -9.55 7.82 -21.42
N MET A 186 -10.22 7.00 -20.60
CA MET A 186 -9.68 5.73 -20.13
C MET A 186 -9.80 4.65 -21.21
N PRO A 187 -8.74 3.90 -21.52
CA PRO A 187 -8.82 2.71 -22.36
C PRO A 187 -9.90 1.73 -21.88
N SER A 188 -10.54 1.02 -22.82
CA SER A 188 -11.62 0.06 -22.54
C SER A 188 -11.22 -1.06 -21.58
N TRP A 189 -9.98 -1.51 -21.64
CA TRP A 189 -9.41 -2.53 -20.75
C TRP A 189 -9.16 -2.03 -19.31
N LEU A 190 -9.36 -0.74 -19.06
CA LEU A 190 -9.31 -0.12 -17.73
C LEU A 190 -10.69 0.33 -17.23
N ALA A 191 -11.75 0.15 -18.01
CA ALA A 191 -13.04 0.77 -17.78
C ALA A 191 -13.70 0.44 -16.42
N ARG A 192 -13.40 -0.73 -15.84
CA ARG A 192 -13.97 -1.16 -14.55
C ARG A 192 -12.99 -1.05 -13.39
N ILE A 193 -11.76 -0.58 -13.63
CA ILE A 193 -10.78 -0.42 -12.56
C ILE A 193 -11.29 0.67 -11.61
N PRO A 194 -11.45 0.38 -10.30
CA PRO A 194 -11.94 1.37 -9.35
C PRO A 194 -11.04 2.60 -9.28
N GLN A 195 -11.62 3.80 -9.30
CA GLN A 195 -10.87 5.06 -9.20
C GLN A 195 -9.94 5.10 -7.98
N LYS A 196 -10.38 4.53 -6.86
CA LYS A 196 -9.56 4.37 -5.65
C LYS A 196 -8.26 3.60 -5.89
N ALA A 197 -8.28 2.54 -6.71
CA ALA A 197 -7.08 1.78 -7.04
C ALA A 197 -6.13 2.60 -7.93
N ILE A 198 -6.67 3.38 -8.87
CA ILE A 198 -5.91 4.29 -9.74
C ILE A 198 -5.22 5.39 -8.89
N ASP A 199 -5.97 6.07 -8.03
CA ASP A 199 -5.44 7.13 -7.17
C ASP A 199 -4.40 6.58 -6.19
N THR A 200 -4.66 5.39 -5.61
CA THR A 200 -3.70 4.71 -4.74
C THR A 200 -2.41 4.33 -5.47
N LEU A 201 -2.50 3.84 -6.71
CA LEU A 201 -1.33 3.53 -7.54
C LEU A 201 -0.52 4.79 -7.85
N ARG A 202 -1.18 5.90 -8.22
CA ARG A 202 -0.49 7.17 -8.51
C ARG A 202 0.30 7.67 -7.29
N ILE A 203 -0.28 7.59 -6.10
CA ILE A 203 0.42 7.94 -4.85
C ILE A 203 1.61 7.00 -4.63
N ALA A 204 1.40 5.68 -4.69
CA ALA A 204 2.45 4.70 -4.45
C ALA A 204 3.63 4.82 -5.44
N ARG A 205 3.35 5.13 -6.70
CA ARG A 205 4.39 5.38 -7.73
C ARG A 205 5.18 6.64 -7.46
N LEU A 206 4.52 7.73 -7.07
CA LEU A 206 5.22 8.98 -6.72
C LEU A 206 6.10 8.77 -5.49
N ASP A 207 5.59 8.05 -4.50
CA ASP A 207 6.29 7.71 -3.27
C ASP A 207 7.55 6.86 -3.52
N ASP A 208 7.48 5.88 -4.43
CA ASP A 208 8.65 5.10 -4.88
C ASP A 208 9.66 5.96 -5.66
N ARG A 209 9.20 6.84 -6.56
CA ARG A 209 10.07 7.79 -7.28
C ARG A 209 10.82 8.72 -6.32
N VAL A 210 10.15 9.21 -5.29
CA VAL A 210 10.76 10.02 -4.23
C VAL A 210 11.84 9.21 -3.50
N ALA A 211 11.53 7.98 -3.09
CA ALA A 211 12.47 7.13 -2.37
C ALA A 211 13.73 6.81 -3.21
N GLN A 212 13.57 6.50 -4.50
CA GLN A 212 14.69 6.24 -5.40
C GLN A 212 15.55 7.49 -5.64
N ALA A 213 14.90 8.62 -5.93
CA ALA A 213 15.63 9.84 -6.29
C ALA A 213 16.38 10.48 -5.10
N LEU A 214 15.82 10.40 -3.89
CA LEU A 214 16.39 11.02 -2.69
C LEU A 214 17.17 10.04 -1.80
N GLY A 215 16.90 8.72 -1.91
CA GLY A 215 17.41 7.69 -1.01
C GLY A 215 18.28 6.60 -1.65
N ASP A 216 18.51 6.63 -2.98
CA ASP A 216 19.37 5.66 -3.68
C ASP A 216 20.52 6.35 -4.47
N SER A 217 21.16 7.33 -3.84
CA SER A 217 22.28 8.07 -4.39
C SER A 217 23.60 7.31 -4.24
N ASN A 218 24.30 7.11 -5.36
CA ASN A 218 25.67 6.60 -5.37
C ASN A 218 26.72 7.59 -4.80
N ARG A 219 26.31 8.80 -4.42
CA ARG A 219 27.19 9.86 -3.89
C ARG A 219 27.40 9.78 -2.39
N SER A 220 26.69 8.89 -1.69
CA SER A 220 26.75 8.74 -0.24
C SER A 220 26.68 7.27 0.15
N PRO A 221 27.50 6.80 1.12
CA PRO A 221 27.40 5.44 1.65
C PRO A 221 26.04 5.10 2.26
N SER A 222 25.27 6.12 2.66
CA SER A 222 23.91 5.97 3.19
C SER A 222 22.83 5.87 2.11
N GLY A 223 23.16 6.09 0.83
CA GLY A 223 22.19 6.29 -0.24
C GLY A 223 21.51 7.67 -0.24
N GLN A 224 21.65 8.47 0.82
CA GLN A 224 21.00 9.79 0.85
C GLN A 224 21.65 10.77 -0.14
N LEU A 225 20.80 11.48 -0.88
CA LEU A 225 21.24 12.53 -1.78
C LEU A 225 21.84 13.72 -1.00
N PRO A 226 22.90 14.38 -1.50
CA PRO A 226 23.49 15.54 -0.83
C PRO A 226 22.52 16.73 -0.72
N GLY A 227 22.57 17.46 0.41
CA GLY A 227 21.61 18.50 0.79
C GLY A 227 21.16 19.46 -0.33
N PRO A 228 22.06 20.15 -1.07
CA PRO A 228 21.63 21.07 -2.13
C PRO A 228 20.80 20.41 -3.24
N SER A 229 21.11 19.15 -3.58
CA SER A 229 20.36 18.37 -4.55
C SER A 229 19.05 17.86 -3.97
N THR A 230 19.02 17.49 -2.68
CA THR A 230 17.80 17.13 -1.96
C THR A 230 16.79 18.27 -1.95
N THR A 231 17.19 19.48 -1.59
CA THR A 231 16.29 20.65 -1.56
C THR A 231 15.68 20.94 -2.93
N SER A 232 16.47 20.80 -4.00
CA SER A 232 15.99 21.00 -5.37
C SER A 232 14.93 19.96 -5.76
N LEU A 233 15.19 18.68 -5.50
CA LEU A 233 14.25 17.61 -5.81
C LEU A 233 13.04 17.61 -4.88
N PHE A 234 13.19 18.00 -3.61
CA PHE A 234 12.09 18.17 -2.68
C PHE A 234 11.06 19.16 -3.22
N ASN A 235 11.50 20.30 -3.78
CA ASN A 235 10.59 21.29 -4.37
C ASN A 235 9.83 20.72 -5.58
N VAL A 236 10.53 19.98 -6.45
CA VAL A 236 9.92 19.32 -7.62
C VAL A 236 8.84 18.31 -7.17
N PHE A 237 9.21 17.38 -6.29
CA PHE A 237 8.29 16.36 -5.80
C PHE A 237 7.16 16.93 -4.95
N SER A 238 7.38 18.03 -4.22
CA SER A 238 6.33 18.71 -3.47
C SER A 238 5.30 19.32 -4.41
N SER A 239 5.74 19.90 -5.53
CA SER A 239 4.86 20.39 -6.59
C SER A 239 4.07 19.25 -7.24
N GLU A 240 4.73 18.15 -7.61
CA GLU A 240 4.07 16.97 -8.17
C GLU A 240 3.05 16.37 -7.17
N LEU A 241 3.37 16.32 -5.88
CA LEU A 241 2.48 15.79 -4.84
C LEU A 241 1.26 16.69 -4.59
N ASN A 242 1.44 18.01 -4.64
CA ASN A 242 0.35 19.00 -4.60
C ASN A 242 -0.56 18.88 -5.83
N GLU A 243 0.02 18.67 -7.02
CA GLU A 243 -0.75 18.46 -8.23
C GLU A 243 -1.54 17.15 -8.17
N LEU A 244 -0.90 16.08 -7.70
CA LEU A 244 -1.57 14.80 -7.49
C LEU A 244 -2.75 14.94 -6.53
N GLU A 245 -2.60 15.67 -5.41
CA GLU A 245 -3.69 15.93 -4.46
C GLU A 245 -4.94 16.50 -5.15
N ARG A 246 -4.75 17.50 -6.00
CA ARG A 246 -5.83 18.15 -6.76
C ARG A 246 -6.52 17.20 -7.73
N ASN A 247 -5.80 16.20 -8.21
CA ASN A 247 -6.26 15.21 -9.19
C ASN A 247 -6.80 13.92 -8.56
N ILE A 248 -6.70 13.75 -7.23
CA ILE A 248 -7.36 12.63 -6.53
C ILE A 248 -8.87 12.87 -6.54
N THR A 249 -9.58 11.95 -7.17
CA THR A 249 -11.03 12.07 -7.37
C THR A 249 -11.82 11.11 -6.47
N SER A 250 -11.21 10.02 -6.00
CA SER A 250 -11.88 9.11 -5.05
C SER A 250 -12.29 9.81 -3.75
N ARG A 251 -11.46 10.78 -3.31
CA ARG A 251 -11.56 11.53 -2.04
C ARG A 251 -11.86 10.65 -0.82
N ASP A 252 -11.53 9.37 -0.90
CA ASP A 252 -11.79 8.45 0.19
C ASP A 252 -10.75 8.65 1.31
N PRO A 253 -11.15 8.52 2.59
CA PRO A 253 -10.24 8.82 3.71
C PRO A 253 -8.94 8.01 3.68
N VAL A 254 -8.99 6.74 3.27
CA VAL A 254 -7.82 5.86 3.23
C VAL A 254 -6.82 6.33 2.17
N THR A 255 -7.29 6.74 0.99
CA THR A 255 -6.41 7.29 -0.07
C THR A 255 -5.78 8.61 0.37
N MET A 256 -6.52 9.48 1.05
CA MET A 256 -5.96 10.72 1.61
C MET A 256 -4.92 10.45 2.71
N LEU A 257 -5.11 9.41 3.54
CA LEU A 257 -4.10 8.98 4.50
C LEU A 257 -2.82 8.49 3.81
N ARG A 258 -2.91 7.74 2.70
CA ARG A 258 -1.74 7.35 1.89
C ARG A 258 -1.01 8.58 1.35
N TRP A 259 -1.74 9.59 0.89
CA TRP A 259 -1.17 10.85 0.43
C TRP A 259 -0.42 11.59 1.57
N HIS A 260 -1.02 11.69 2.75
CA HIS A 260 -0.35 12.29 3.91
C HIS A 260 0.92 11.52 4.32
N LEU A 261 0.91 10.18 4.25
CA LEU A 261 2.09 9.37 4.52
C LEU A 261 3.22 9.63 3.50
N CYS A 262 2.87 9.78 2.22
CA CYS A 262 3.81 10.20 1.18
C CYS A 262 4.40 11.59 1.46
N ARG A 263 3.56 12.55 1.91
CA ARG A 263 4.02 13.90 2.31
C ARG A 263 5.01 13.84 3.47
N VAL A 264 4.66 13.12 4.55
CA VAL A 264 5.54 12.96 5.72
C VAL A 264 6.90 12.39 5.31
N ARG A 265 6.91 11.40 4.40
CA ARG A 265 8.17 10.83 3.91
C ARG A 265 8.99 11.81 3.09
N LEU A 266 8.36 12.52 2.15
CA LEU A 266 9.04 13.53 1.34
C LEU A 266 9.68 14.61 2.22
N CYS A 267 8.93 15.14 3.21
CA CYS A 267 9.45 16.09 4.18
C CYS A 267 10.60 15.52 5.01
N SER A 268 10.55 14.22 5.34
CA SER A 268 11.61 13.57 6.11
C SER A 268 12.97 13.59 5.39
N PHE A 269 13.01 13.48 4.06
CA PHE A 269 14.26 13.58 3.29
C PHE A 269 14.90 14.98 3.38
N GLU A 270 14.09 16.04 3.27
CA GLU A 270 14.59 17.41 3.41
C GLU A 270 15.03 17.70 4.85
N LEU A 271 14.26 17.27 5.84
CA LEU A 271 14.55 17.51 7.25
C LEU A 271 15.80 16.76 7.74
N GLN A 272 16.06 15.56 7.22
CA GLN A 272 17.27 14.78 7.52
C GLN A 272 18.53 15.30 6.80
N SER A 273 18.36 16.03 5.70
CA SER A 273 19.48 16.61 4.97
C SER A 273 20.21 17.66 5.82
N LYS A 274 21.54 17.77 5.62
CA LYS A 274 22.36 18.73 6.35
C LYS A 274 21.85 20.16 6.10
N PRO A 275 21.52 20.94 7.15
CA PRO A 275 21.04 22.31 6.99
C PRO A 275 22.06 23.19 6.25
N THR A 276 21.55 24.04 5.36
CA THR A 276 22.32 25.09 4.70
C THR A 276 21.55 26.41 4.80
N PRO A 277 22.22 27.58 4.76
CA PRO A 277 21.51 28.87 4.79
C PRO A 277 20.47 29.00 3.66
N LEU A 278 20.74 28.40 2.50
CA LEU A 278 19.85 28.43 1.34
C LEU A 278 18.63 27.52 1.50
N SER A 279 18.68 26.49 2.35
CA SER A 279 17.56 25.56 2.55
C SER A 279 16.64 25.96 3.71
N ALA A 280 16.95 27.02 4.47
CA ALA A 280 16.18 27.40 5.67
C ALA A 280 14.67 27.57 5.42
N ALA A 281 14.29 28.28 4.34
CA ALA A 281 12.89 28.46 3.97
C ALA A 281 12.20 27.14 3.56
N THR A 282 12.88 26.33 2.76
CA THR A 282 12.37 25.01 2.31
C THR A 282 12.20 24.06 3.48
N ARG A 283 13.14 24.05 4.42
CA ARG A 283 13.07 23.24 5.64
C ARG A 283 11.92 23.66 6.54
N ALA A 284 11.69 24.97 6.72
CA ALA A 284 10.55 25.46 7.48
C ALA A 284 9.22 25.02 6.85
N LEU A 285 9.12 25.08 5.52
CA LEU A 285 7.96 24.55 4.79
C LEU A 285 7.81 23.04 5.00
N ALA A 286 8.89 22.26 4.85
CA ALA A 286 8.88 20.82 5.07
C ALA A 286 8.47 20.46 6.51
N ALA A 287 8.91 21.22 7.51
CA ALA A 287 8.51 21.04 8.91
C ALA A 287 7.01 21.29 9.12
N MET A 288 6.47 22.39 8.57
CA MET A 288 5.03 22.69 8.64
C MET A 288 4.18 21.63 7.94
N ASP A 289 4.56 21.23 6.72
CA ASP A 289 3.84 20.21 5.95
C ASP A 289 3.88 18.83 6.63
N CYS A 290 5.03 18.46 7.21
CA CYS A 290 5.21 17.23 7.98
C CYS A 290 4.31 17.24 9.22
N TYR A 291 4.34 18.34 9.99
CA TYR A 291 3.50 18.53 11.17
C TYR A 291 2.01 18.41 10.82
N ALA A 292 1.56 19.16 9.82
CA ALA A 292 0.16 19.16 9.40
C ALA A 292 -0.28 17.75 8.95
N SER A 293 0.53 17.05 8.16
CA SER A 293 0.20 15.70 7.70
C SER A 293 0.18 14.68 8.83
N CYS A 294 1.13 14.75 9.78
CA CYS A 294 1.12 13.88 10.95
C CYS A 294 -0.12 14.12 11.83
N MET A 295 -0.50 15.39 12.03
CA MET A 295 -1.72 15.75 12.76
C MET A 295 -2.97 15.19 12.07
N ARG A 296 -3.11 15.35 10.74
CA ARG A 296 -4.23 14.78 9.97
C ARG A 296 -4.34 13.26 10.10
N ILE A 297 -3.20 12.56 10.07
CA ILE A 297 -3.17 11.10 10.24
C ILE A 297 -3.62 10.72 11.65
N ALA A 298 -3.12 11.41 12.68
CA ALA A 298 -3.48 11.16 14.07
C ALA A 298 -4.95 11.50 14.36
N GLU A 299 -5.47 12.59 13.80
CA GLU A 299 -6.88 12.97 13.86
C GLU A 299 -7.78 11.88 13.29
N ALA A 300 -7.46 11.36 12.10
CA ALA A 300 -8.24 10.30 11.47
C ALA A 300 -8.29 9.02 12.33
N ALA A 301 -7.19 8.67 13.00
CA ALA A 301 -7.15 7.51 13.89
C ALA A 301 -8.02 7.71 15.15
N CYS A 302 -8.17 8.94 15.63
CA CYS A 302 -8.99 9.25 16.79
C CYS A 302 -10.48 9.43 16.46
N MET A 303 -10.82 9.95 15.28
CA MET A 303 -12.21 10.23 14.90
C MET A 303 -12.99 8.99 14.47
N LEU A 304 -12.30 7.96 13.99
CA LEU A 304 -12.95 6.72 13.55
C LEU A 304 -13.16 5.73 14.70
N PRO A 305 -14.23 4.93 14.67
CA PRO A 305 -14.40 3.81 15.60
C PRO A 305 -13.17 2.89 15.60
N ARG A 306 -12.78 2.38 16.77
CA ARG A 306 -11.62 1.46 16.89
C ARG A 306 -11.70 0.27 15.94
N ASP A 307 -12.89 -0.26 15.73
CA ASP A 307 -13.10 -1.38 14.81
C ASP A 307 -12.84 -1.00 13.34
N GLU A 308 -13.09 0.26 12.95
CA GLU A 308 -12.75 0.77 11.60
C GLU A 308 -11.25 0.93 11.42
N VAL A 309 -10.58 1.52 12.42
CA VAL A 309 -9.12 1.65 12.45
C VAL A 309 -8.45 0.27 12.40
N ALA A 310 -9.00 -0.71 13.12
CA ALA A 310 -8.49 -2.09 13.12
C ALA A 310 -8.64 -2.81 11.77
N ARG A 311 -9.48 -2.29 10.87
CA ARG A 311 -9.65 -2.81 9.51
C ARG A 311 -8.73 -2.15 8.49
N TRP A 312 -8.02 -1.08 8.87
CA TRP A 312 -7.10 -0.39 7.97
C TRP A 312 -6.09 -1.35 7.33
N PRO A 313 -5.77 -1.16 6.04
CA PRO A 313 -4.68 -1.89 5.42
C PRO A 313 -3.37 -1.65 6.17
N PHE A 314 -2.45 -2.61 6.09
CA PHE A 314 -1.21 -2.61 6.86
C PHE A 314 -0.37 -1.37 6.63
N SER A 315 -0.28 -0.90 5.39
CA SER A 315 0.43 0.33 5.03
C SER A 315 -0.04 1.57 5.82
N ILE A 316 -1.35 1.66 6.10
CA ILE A 316 -1.91 2.74 6.94
C ILE A 316 -1.70 2.44 8.42
N SER A 317 -1.98 1.22 8.85
CA SER A 317 -1.83 0.80 10.25
C SER A 317 -0.39 0.97 10.75
N PHE A 318 0.59 0.61 9.93
CA PHE A 318 1.99 0.86 10.20
C PHE A 318 2.31 2.35 10.10
N GLY A 319 1.82 3.01 9.03
CA GLY A 319 2.08 4.40 8.73
C GLY A 319 1.66 5.38 9.83
N TYR A 320 0.50 5.20 10.48
CA TYR A 320 0.08 6.15 11.53
C TYR A 320 0.99 6.11 12.75
N SER A 321 1.52 4.93 13.10
CA SER A 321 2.50 4.80 14.19
C SER A 321 3.79 5.52 13.85
N ILE A 322 4.27 5.38 12.60
CA ILE A 322 5.43 6.10 12.09
C ILE A 322 5.18 7.61 12.08
N ALA A 323 4.00 8.07 11.66
CA ALA A 323 3.65 9.49 11.67
C ALA A 323 3.71 10.08 13.08
N CYS A 324 3.22 9.36 14.11
CA CYS A 324 3.34 9.79 15.51
C CYS A 324 4.81 9.89 15.94
N ILE A 325 5.66 8.93 15.58
CA ILE A 325 7.10 8.96 15.89
C ILE A 325 7.79 10.12 15.16
N CYS A 326 7.47 10.35 13.88
CA CYS A 326 7.98 11.47 13.10
C CYS A 326 7.59 12.81 13.72
N LEU A 327 6.34 12.95 14.19
CA LEU A 327 5.87 14.15 14.86
C LEU A 327 6.61 14.43 16.17
N ILE A 328 6.78 13.41 17.02
CA ILE A 328 7.57 13.55 18.27
C ILE A 328 9.01 13.95 17.96
N ARG A 329 9.63 13.29 16.97
CA ARG A 329 11.00 13.60 16.57
C ARG A 329 11.12 15.02 16.02
N LEU A 330 10.22 15.45 15.15
CA LEU A 330 10.20 16.80 14.59
C LEU A 330 10.12 17.86 15.69
N LEU A 331 9.24 17.67 16.68
CA LEU A 331 9.10 18.60 17.81
C LEU A 331 10.35 18.71 18.68
N SER A 332 11.25 17.73 18.62
CA SER A 332 12.53 17.75 19.33
C SER A 332 13.67 18.41 18.55
N THR A 333 13.48 18.74 17.26
CA THR A 333 14.51 19.39 16.43
C THR A 333 14.38 20.91 16.43
N GLU A 334 15.41 21.59 15.90
CA GLU A 334 15.37 23.04 15.69
C GLU A 334 14.26 23.48 14.73
N ASP A 335 13.99 22.69 13.68
CA ASP A 335 12.92 22.96 12.72
C ASP A 335 11.53 22.90 13.39
N GLY A 336 11.39 22.19 14.51
CA GLY A 336 10.13 22.04 15.24
C GLY A 336 9.82 23.14 16.27
N ARG A 337 10.76 24.06 16.56
CA ARG A 337 10.64 25.03 17.67
C ARG A 337 9.42 25.95 17.59
N LEU A 338 8.95 26.25 16.37
CA LEU A 338 7.82 27.15 16.14
C LEU A 338 6.48 26.41 16.00
N LEU A 339 6.49 25.07 16.09
CA LEU A 339 5.29 24.25 15.94
C LEU A 339 4.57 24.09 17.28
N ASP A 340 3.25 23.89 17.24
CA ASP A 340 2.45 23.71 18.47
C ASP A 340 2.67 22.31 19.06
N MET A 341 3.61 22.24 20.01
CA MET A 341 3.95 21.02 20.73
C MET A 341 2.79 20.51 21.60
N ASN A 342 2.02 21.40 22.22
CA ASN A 342 0.95 21.01 23.13
C ASN A 342 -0.21 20.35 22.38
N ALA A 343 -0.62 20.93 21.25
CA ALA A 343 -1.63 20.34 20.38
C ALA A 343 -1.20 18.95 19.87
N ALA A 344 0.04 18.82 19.42
CA ALA A 344 0.58 17.56 18.91
C ALA A 344 0.67 16.47 19.98
N LEU A 345 1.21 16.77 21.17
CA LEU A 345 1.29 15.79 22.25
C LEU A 345 -0.08 15.38 22.78
N THR A 346 -1.05 16.31 22.79
CA THR A 346 -2.44 16.01 23.13
C THR A 346 -3.04 15.03 22.11
N GLN A 347 -2.84 15.29 20.81
CA GLN A 347 -3.35 14.44 19.74
C GLN A 347 -2.72 13.04 19.78
N ILE A 348 -1.41 12.94 19.96
CA ILE A 348 -0.71 11.64 20.10
C ILE A 348 -1.21 10.88 21.32
N SER A 349 -1.40 11.58 22.46
CA SER A 349 -1.94 10.95 23.66
C SER A 349 -3.35 10.40 23.43
N ALA A 350 -4.16 11.07 22.61
CA ALA A 350 -5.50 10.59 22.25
C ALA A 350 -5.46 9.34 21.36
N VAL A 351 -4.45 9.19 20.48
CA VAL A 351 -4.30 7.99 19.63
C VAL A 351 -4.01 6.73 20.46
N PHE A 352 -3.23 6.86 21.53
CA PHE A 352 -2.78 5.71 22.34
C PHE A 352 -3.59 5.47 23.63
N ARG A 353 -4.63 6.26 23.89
CA ARG A 353 -5.64 5.98 24.93
C ARG A 353 -6.72 5.07 24.37
#